data_AF-A0A4V2PHS2-F1
#
_entry.id   AF-A0A4V2PHS2-F1
#
_cell.length_a   1.000
_cell.length_b   1.000
_cell.length_c   1.000
_cell.angle_alpha   90.00
_cell.angle_beta   90.00
_cell.angle_gamma   90.00
#
_symmetry.space_group_name_H-M   'P 1'
#
loop_
_entity.id
_entity.type
_entity.pdbx_description
1 polymer ?
#
loop_
_entity_poly.entity_id
_entity_poly.type
_entity_poly.pdbx_seq_one_letter_code
_entity_poly.pdbx_strand_id
1 'polypeptide(L)'
;MHVVVAPDSFGGTLTAPDAAEAIAAGWRRGAPADDVRAVPLADGGTGFADVLHAVLGGTLHELSVTGPLGSPVDGTWLEVGDTAYVESATACGLHHVPREQRTPDVARSATSRGVGELVAAARDAGTTRIVVGLGGSATTDGGAGMLAALGAVPVDDGGAPLEDGGAALVRCARLDGTPVLDGVTLVAAADVDNPLLGRHGAAAVFGPQKGADADAVAELDGALAVFGTVLAGLRPGVADERAAGAAGGLGAALLALGATVEPGAGLVRSLTGLDAELDAAQLAVTGEGSFDWQSLRGKLVTTVAAGAAERGVPCVVLAGQVSVGRREMGAAGVAAAYAVADAAGLEASMADPAGTLSALAEDVAARWSR
;
A
#
# COMPACT_ATOMS: atom_id res chain seq x y z
N MET A 1 -1.21 31.10 -9.97
CA MET A 1 -2.09 30.30 -9.09
C MET A 1 -1.23 29.43 -8.19
N HIS A 2 -1.61 29.17 -6.93
CA HIS A 2 -0.97 28.11 -6.13
C HIS A 2 -1.63 26.76 -6.45
N VAL A 3 -0.85 25.83 -6.99
CA VAL A 3 -1.30 24.53 -7.49
C VAL A 3 -0.58 23.42 -6.72
N VAL A 4 -1.36 22.57 -6.08
CA VAL A 4 -0.85 21.40 -5.36
C VAL A 4 -0.96 20.17 -6.26
N VAL A 5 0.16 19.52 -6.52
CA VAL A 5 0.28 18.31 -7.34
C VAL A 5 0.55 17.13 -6.40
N ALA A 6 -0.49 16.35 -6.13
CA ALA A 6 -0.46 15.25 -5.17
C ALA A 6 -0.92 13.90 -5.78
N PRO A 7 -0.13 13.31 -6.70
CA PRO A 7 -0.46 12.03 -7.32
C PRO A 7 -0.03 10.83 -6.47
N ASP A 8 -0.65 9.68 -6.76
CA ASP A 8 -0.17 8.34 -6.46
C ASP A 8 0.81 7.86 -7.57
N SER A 9 1.39 6.69 -7.37
CA SER A 9 2.12 5.96 -8.40
C SER A 9 1.24 5.59 -9.60
N PHE A 10 1.85 5.50 -10.78
CA PHE A 10 1.19 5.10 -12.01
C PHE A 10 1.46 3.62 -12.29
N GLY A 11 1.01 2.76 -11.36
CA GLY A 11 0.94 1.30 -11.49
C GLY A 11 1.93 0.65 -12.47
N GLY A 12 3.17 0.44 -12.02
CA GLY A 12 4.21 -0.25 -12.80
C GLY A 12 4.91 0.60 -13.88
N THR A 13 4.61 1.89 -14.00
CA THR A 13 5.28 2.80 -14.96
C THR A 13 6.02 3.96 -14.30
N LEU A 14 5.44 4.64 -13.31
CA LEU A 14 6.09 5.73 -12.56
C LEU A 14 5.86 5.56 -11.06
N THR A 15 6.88 5.88 -10.27
CA THR A 15 6.72 6.09 -8.82
C THR A 15 5.90 7.36 -8.56
N ALA A 16 5.33 7.51 -7.37
CA ALA A 16 4.59 8.73 -7.02
C ALA A 16 5.49 10.00 -7.08
N PRO A 17 6.76 9.98 -6.60
CA PRO A 17 7.69 11.09 -6.81
C PRO A 17 7.94 11.42 -8.29
N ASP A 18 8.17 10.43 -9.15
CA ASP A 18 8.40 10.65 -10.58
C ASP A 18 7.16 11.21 -11.27
N ALA A 19 5.97 10.72 -10.92
CA ALA A 19 4.71 11.23 -11.44
C ALA A 19 4.47 12.69 -11.00
N ALA A 20 4.75 13.01 -9.74
CA ALA A 20 4.62 14.36 -9.22
C ALA A 20 5.57 15.34 -9.94
N GLU A 21 6.82 14.94 -10.18
CA GLU A 21 7.78 15.76 -10.93
C GLU A 21 7.37 15.90 -12.40
N ALA A 22 6.94 14.82 -13.06
CA ALA A 22 6.48 14.87 -14.45
C ALA A 22 5.29 15.84 -14.63
N ILE A 23 4.29 15.75 -13.75
CA ILE A 23 3.13 16.64 -13.73
C ILE A 23 3.57 18.08 -13.44
N ALA A 24 4.39 18.30 -12.41
CA ALA A 24 4.84 19.64 -12.04
C ALA A 24 5.68 20.30 -13.14
N ALA A 25 6.58 19.56 -13.79
CA ALA A 25 7.37 20.03 -14.91
C ALA A 25 6.49 20.42 -16.10
N GLY A 26 5.47 19.60 -16.41
CA GLY A 26 4.50 19.89 -17.46
C GLY A 26 3.67 21.14 -17.13
N TRP A 27 3.17 21.22 -15.90
CA TRP A 27 2.38 22.34 -15.43
C TRP A 27 3.14 23.66 -15.55
N ARG A 28 4.40 23.69 -15.10
CA ARG A 28 5.26 24.89 -15.19
C ARG A 28 5.53 25.34 -16.62
N ARG A 29 5.52 24.44 -17.61
CA ARG A 29 5.63 24.81 -19.03
C ARG A 29 4.33 25.45 -19.55
N GLY A 30 3.19 24.86 -19.22
CA GLY A 30 1.87 25.34 -19.66
C GLY A 30 1.40 26.61 -18.94
N ALA A 31 1.86 26.81 -17.70
CA ALA A 31 1.52 27.94 -16.85
C ALA A 31 2.73 28.42 -16.01
N PRO A 32 3.69 29.15 -16.60
CA PRO A 32 4.95 29.54 -15.92
C PRO A 32 4.80 30.48 -14.74
N ALA A 33 3.64 31.13 -14.59
CA ALA A 33 3.34 32.06 -13.49
C ALA A 33 2.69 31.36 -12.28
N ASP A 34 2.38 30.06 -12.40
CA ASP A 34 1.85 29.28 -11.29
C ASP A 34 2.96 28.87 -10.32
N ASP A 35 2.62 28.93 -9.04
CA ASP A 35 3.41 28.34 -7.97
C ASP A 35 2.96 26.89 -7.81
N VAL A 36 3.83 25.95 -8.20
CA VAL A 36 3.49 24.53 -8.29
C VAL A 36 4.24 23.75 -7.21
N ARG A 37 3.48 23.19 -6.27
CA ARG A 37 3.99 22.34 -5.19
C ARG A 37 3.73 20.86 -5.49
N ALA A 38 4.81 20.07 -5.61
CA ALA A 38 4.72 18.62 -5.68
C ALA A 38 4.67 18.01 -4.28
N VAL A 39 3.66 17.17 -4.03
CA VAL A 39 3.37 16.47 -2.77
C VAL A 39 3.01 15.02 -3.10
N PRO A 40 3.98 14.16 -3.49
CA PRO A 40 3.68 12.77 -3.85
C PRO A 40 3.05 12.04 -2.66
N LEU A 41 2.15 11.09 -2.93
CA LEU A 41 1.40 10.38 -1.91
C LEU A 41 1.44 8.86 -2.14
N ALA A 42 1.14 8.10 -1.08
CA ALA A 42 1.00 6.64 -1.07
C ALA A 42 -0.06 6.22 -0.05
N ASP A 43 -0.63 5.02 -0.20
CA ASP A 43 -1.66 4.43 0.67
C ASP A 43 -1.11 3.34 1.62
N GLY A 44 0.21 3.33 1.84
CA GLY A 44 0.89 2.26 2.58
C GLY A 44 1.20 1.01 1.74
N GLY A 45 0.90 1.02 0.44
CA GLY A 45 1.33 0.02 -0.54
C GLY A 45 2.64 0.35 -1.23
N THR A 46 2.75 -0.02 -2.51
CA THR A 46 3.96 0.15 -3.30
C THR A 46 4.39 1.62 -3.37
N GLY A 47 5.65 1.93 -3.02
CA GLY A 47 6.21 3.29 -3.06
C GLY A 47 5.96 4.11 -1.78
N PHE A 48 5.44 3.49 -0.72
CA PHE A 48 5.26 4.11 0.59
C PHE A 48 6.59 4.63 1.16
N ALA A 49 7.65 3.82 1.11
CA ALA A 49 8.97 4.23 1.61
C ALA A 49 9.57 5.37 0.78
N ASP A 50 9.42 5.32 -0.55
CA ASP A 50 9.93 6.35 -1.46
C ASP A 50 9.25 7.71 -1.25
N VAL A 51 7.92 7.70 -1.08
CA VAL A 51 7.13 8.90 -0.79
C VAL A 51 7.57 9.53 0.51
N LEU A 52 7.70 8.73 1.57
CA LEU A 52 8.15 9.24 2.86
C LEU A 52 9.59 9.72 2.81
N HIS A 53 10.48 9.05 2.07
CA HIS A 53 11.86 9.46 1.90
C HIS A 53 11.97 10.81 1.17
N ALA A 54 11.19 11.02 0.11
CA ALA A 54 11.16 12.28 -0.64
C ALA A 54 10.73 13.48 0.23
N VAL A 55 9.94 13.23 1.27
CA VAL A 55 9.33 14.26 2.13
C VAL A 55 10.11 14.47 3.43
N LEU A 56 10.46 13.38 4.11
CA LEU A 56 11.09 13.37 5.43
C LEU A 56 12.61 13.32 5.34
N GLY A 57 13.16 12.96 4.18
CA GLY A 57 14.56 12.54 4.07
C GLY A 57 14.79 11.22 4.79
N GLY A 58 15.94 11.06 5.42
CA GLY A 58 16.33 9.85 6.13
C GLY A 58 17.28 8.97 5.33
N THR A 59 17.43 7.72 5.77
CA THR A 59 18.29 6.73 5.13
C THR A 59 17.44 5.58 4.62
N LEU A 60 17.45 5.35 3.32
CA LEU A 60 16.83 4.18 2.71
C LEU A 60 17.77 2.98 2.87
N HIS A 61 17.24 1.88 3.41
CA HIS A 61 17.96 0.63 3.58
C HIS A 61 17.37 -0.43 2.67
N GLU A 62 18.23 -1.03 1.85
CA GLU A 62 17.89 -2.12 0.94
C GLU A 62 18.55 -3.42 1.41
N LEU A 63 17.78 -4.51 1.42
CA LEU A 63 18.30 -5.84 1.74
C LEU A 63 17.56 -6.92 0.95
N SER A 64 18.31 -7.94 0.55
CA SER A 64 17.74 -9.15 -0.04
C SER A 64 16.98 -9.94 1.03
N VAL A 65 15.66 -10.07 0.86
CA VAL A 65 14.75 -10.77 1.77
C VAL A 65 13.97 -11.87 1.06
N THR A 66 13.33 -12.76 1.81
CA THR A 66 12.48 -13.82 1.27
C THR A 66 11.24 -13.22 0.60
N GLY A 67 11.14 -13.36 -0.72
CA GLY A 67 9.99 -12.93 -1.51
C GLY A 67 8.74 -13.79 -1.29
N PRO A 68 7.58 -13.40 -1.87
CA PRO A 68 6.33 -14.09 -1.61
C PRO A 68 6.31 -15.54 -2.12
N LEU A 69 7.17 -15.88 -3.09
CA LEU A 69 7.30 -17.25 -3.64
C LEU A 69 8.52 -18.00 -3.08
N GLY A 70 9.15 -17.47 -2.02
CA GLY A 70 10.36 -18.03 -1.39
C GLY A 70 11.68 -17.66 -2.07
N SER A 71 11.65 -17.17 -3.31
CA SER A 71 12.84 -16.63 -3.97
C SER A 71 13.21 -15.25 -3.38
N PRO A 72 14.51 -14.90 -3.28
CA PRO A 72 14.92 -13.59 -2.78
C PRO A 72 14.40 -12.43 -3.63
N VAL A 73 14.03 -11.33 -2.97
CA VAL A 73 13.66 -10.03 -3.56
C VAL A 73 14.35 -8.91 -2.81
N ASP A 74 14.48 -7.74 -3.45
CA ASP A 74 14.98 -6.54 -2.79
C ASP A 74 13.86 -5.94 -1.94
N GLY A 75 14.04 -6.00 -0.62
CA GLY A 75 13.16 -5.38 0.35
C GLY A 75 13.74 -4.06 0.85
N THR A 76 12.85 -3.10 1.14
CA THR A 76 13.25 -1.74 1.49
C THR A 76 12.55 -1.28 2.76
N TRP A 77 13.29 -0.55 3.59
CA TRP A 77 12.72 0.24 4.68
C TRP A 77 13.44 1.58 4.83
N LEU A 78 12.72 2.57 5.34
CA LEU A 78 13.22 3.93 5.51
C LEU A 78 13.46 4.22 6.99
N GLU A 79 14.65 4.69 7.34
CA GLU A 79 15.00 5.18 8.67
C GLU A 79 14.89 6.71 8.73
N VAL A 80 14.02 7.22 9.61
CA VAL A 80 13.89 8.65 9.91
C VAL A 80 13.95 8.83 11.42
N GLY A 81 15.08 9.33 11.92
CA GLY A 81 15.28 9.49 13.36
C GLY A 81 15.26 8.15 14.08
N ASP A 82 14.31 7.94 14.98
CA ASP A 82 14.11 6.69 15.74
C ASP A 82 13.02 5.78 15.16
N THR A 83 12.46 6.15 14.00
CA THR A 83 11.33 5.48 13.37
C THR A 83 11.75 4.82 12.06
N ALA A 84 11.42 3.54 11.91
CA ALA A 84 11.49 2.83 10.64
C ALA A 84 10.12 2.78 9.97
N TYR A 85 10.10 3.00 8.66
CA TYR A 85 8.94 2.76 7.80
C TYR A 85 9.23 1.57 6.90
N VAL A 86 8.58 0.45 7.19
CA VAL A 86 8.72 -0.81 6.45
C VAL A 86 7.59 -0.92 5.44
N GLU A 87 7.92 -1.10 4.18
CA GLU A 87 6.94 -1.32 3.12
C GLU A 87 6.76 -2.81 2.89
N SER A 88 5.63 -3.39 3.34
CA SER A 88 5.43 -4.84 3.17
C SER A 88 5.41 -5.26 1.70
N ALA A 89 4.98 -4.38 0.79
CA ALA A 89 4.92 -4.64 -0.64
C ALA A 89 6.30 -4.95 -1.23
N THR A 90 7.40 -4.36 -0.75
CA THR A 90 8.74 -4.66 -1.28
C THR A 90 9.19 -6.09 -0.96
N ALA A 91 8.69 -6.67 0.14
CA ALA A 91 9.00 -8.06 0.50
C ALA A 91 7.97 -9.07 -0.05
N CYS A 92 6.68 -8.75 0.04
CA CYS A 92 5.61 -9.71 -0.25
C CYS A 92 4.50 -9.15 -1.15
N GLY A 93 4.82 -8.18 -2.01
CA GLY A 93 3.86 -7.48 -2.86
C GLY A 93 3.40 -8.24 -4.10
N LEU A 94 2.23 -7.87 -4.60
CA LEU A 94 1.63 -8.40 -5.84
C LEU A 94 2.46 -8.13 -7.09
N HIS A 95 3.34 -7.13 -7.07
CA HIS A 95 4.22 -6.81 -8.19
C HIS A 95 5.32 -7.88 -8.40
N HIS A 96 5.67 -8.63 -7.35
CA HIS A 96 6.58 -9.78 -7.43
C HIS A 96 5.93 -11.03 -8.04
N VAL A 97 4.60 -11.04 -8.20
CA VAL A 97 3.86 -12.16 -8.77
C VAL A 97 3.15 -11.69 -10.05
N PRO A 98 3.75 -11.93 -11.23
CA PRO A 98 3.14 -11.59 -12.52
C PRO A 98 1.72 -12.13 -12.62
N ARG A 99 0.83 -11.39 -13.30
CA ARG A 99 -0.61 -11.71 -13.33
C ARG A 99 -0.89 -13.12 -13.83
N GLU A 100 -0.10 -13.60 -14.78
CA GLU A 100 -0.19 -14.94 -15.39
C GLU A 100 0.23 -16.05 -14.42
N GLN A 101 0.99 -15.71 -13.38
CA GLN A 101 1.47 -16.64 -12.34
C GLN A 101 0.60 -16.62 -11.09
N ARG A 102 -0.42 -15.74 -11.00
CA ARG A 102 -1.36 -15.69 -9.88
C ARG A 102 -2.36 -16.83 -9.98
N THR A 103 -1.92 -18.01 -9.52
CA THR A 103 -2.71 -19.24 -9.49
C THR A 103 -3.22 -19.53 -8.08
N PRO A 104 -4.21 -20.44 -7.93
CA PRO A 104 -4.66 -20.89 -6.62
C PRO A 104 -3.53 -21.48 -5.76
N ASP A 105 -2.56 -22.16 -6.36
CA ASP A 105 -1.40 -22.72 -5.65
C ASP A 105 -0.47 -21.63 -5.10
N VAL A 106 -0.25 -20.57 -5.87
CA VAL A 106 0.49 -19.40 -5.41
C VAL A 106 -0.25 -18.72 -4.26
N ALA A 107 -1.56 -18.52 -4.39
CA ALA A 107 -2.37 -17.91 -3.33
C ALA A 107 -2.31 -18.71 -2.00
N ARG A 108 -2.22 -20.05 -2.09
CA ARG A 108 -2.08 -20.96 -0.94
C ARG A 108 -0.70 -20.92 -0.28
N SER A 109 0.36 -20.72 -1.07
CA SER A 109 1.76 -20.87 -0.63
C SER A 109 2.49 -19.55 -0.38
N ALA A 110 1.93 -18.42 -0.81
CA ALA A 110 2.63 -17.14 -0.71
C ALA A 110 2.92 -16.73 0.75
N THR A 111 4.15 -16.29 1.01
CA THR A 111 4.69 -16.05 2.37
C THR A 111 4.99 -14.59 2.68
N SER A 112 4.74 -14.18 3.92
CA SER A 112 5.10 -12.86 4.46
C SER A 112 6.48 -12.82 5.11
N ARG A 113 7.28 -13.89 5.02
CA ARG A 113 8.57 -14.04 5.73
C ARG A 113 9.52 -12.86 5.56
N GLY A 114 9.67 -12.34 4.34
CA GLY A 114 10.53 -11.17 4.09
C GLY A 114 10.10 -9.92 4.85
N VAL A 115 8.82 -9.76 5.18
CA VAL A 115 8.36 -8.64 6.03
C VAL A 115 8.95 -8.76 7.43
N GLY A 116 8.98 -9.96 8.00
CA GLY A 116 9.58 -10.18 9.33
C GLY A 116 11.09 -9.97 9.31
N GLU A 117 11.76 -10.29 8.20
CA GLU A 117 13.19 -9.99 8.00
C GLU A 117 13.45 -8.47 7.94
N LEU A 118 12.59 -7.70 7.26
CA LEU A 118 12.65 -6.23 7.25
C LEU A 118 12.42 -5.63 8.65
N VAL A 119 11.41 -6.12 9.38
CA VAL A 119 11.14 -5.68 10.76
C VAL A 119 12.32 -6.01 11.69
N ALA A 120 12.91 -7.20 11.55
CA ALA A 120 14.10 -7.58 12.31
C ALA A 120 15.29 -6.67 11.99
N ALA A 121 15.53 -6.36 10.71
CA ALA A 121 16.61 -5.47 10.30
C ALA A 121 16.43 -4.04 10.85
N ALA A 122 15.20 -3.50 10.78
CA ALA A 122 14.87 -2.19 11.34
C ALA A 122 15.03 -2.16 12.87
N ARG A 123 14.64 -3.23 13.57
CA ARG A 123 14.88 -3.39 15.02
C ARG A 123 16.38 -3.42 15.32
N ASP A 124 17.15 -4.21 14.57
CA ASP A 124 18.59 -4.39 14.78
C ASP A 124 19.39 -3.11 14.49
N ALA A 125 18.85 -2.23 13.65
CA ALA A 125 19.36 -0.86 13.45
C ALA A 125 19.13 0.07 14.66
N GLY A 126 18.37 -0.37 15.67
CA GLY A 126 18.13 0.37 16.91
C GLY A 126 16.94 1.33 16.87
N THR A 127 16.04 1.20 15.90
CA THR A 127 14.80 1.98 15.86
C THR A 127 13.88 1.62 17.03
N THR A 128 13.16 2.60 17.58
CA THR A 128 12.24 2.39 18.71
C THR A 128 10.78 2.30 18.28
N ARG A 129 10.49 2.69 17.03
CA ARG A 129 9.16 2.63 16.42
C ARG A 129 9.27 2.08 15.00
N ILE A 130 8.44 1.10 14.66
CA ILE A 130 8.36 0.55 13.31
C ILE A 130 6.92 0.69 12.82
N VAL A 131 6.76 1.41 11.71
CA VAL A 131 5.51 1.55 10.97
C VAL A 131 5.56 0.60 9.77
N VAL A 132 4.63 -0.33 9.69
CA VAL A 132 4.54 -1.30 8.59
C VAL A 132 3.35 -0.93 7.68
N GLY A 133 3.63 -0.54 6.44
CA GLY A 133 2.63 -0.34 5.40
C GLY A 133 2.06 -1.66 4.89
N LEU A 134 0.73 -1.82 4.93
CA LEU A 134 0.03 -3.07 4.62
C LEU A 134 -0.71 -3.07 3.27
N GLY A 135 -0.33 -2.20 2.33
CA GLY A 135 -0.90 -2.16 0.99
C GLY A 135 -0.23 -3.15 0.03
N GLY A 136 -0.98 -3.65 -0.96
CA GLY A 136 -0.41 -4.33 -2.13
C GLY A 136 0.13 -5.76 -1.93
N SER A 137 -0.12 -6.44 -0.81
CA SER A 137 0.39 -7.80 -0.53
C SER A 137 -0.10 -8.87 -1.53
N ALA A 138 0.75 -9.85 -1.85
CA ALA A 138 0.43 -11.09 -2.57
C ALA A 138 -0.01 -12.25 -1.65
N THR A 139 0.13 -12.10 -0.34
CA THR A 139 0.07 -13.21 0.64
C THR A 139 -1.28 -13.32 1.32
N THR A 140 -1.66 -14.51 1.77
CA THR A 140 -2.82 -14.73 2.68
C THR A 140 -2.41 -15.74 3.75
N ASP A 141 -1.29 -15.48 4.41
CA ASP A 141 -0.66 -16.37 5.40
C ASP A 141 -0.87 -15.92 6.85
N GLY A 142 -1.78 -14.97 7.11
CA GLY A 142 -2.05 -14.54 8.47
C GLY A 142 -0.88 -13.80 9.15
N GLY A 143 0.19 -13.45 8.42
CA GLY A 143 1.44 -12.97 9.01
C GLY A 143 2.29 -14.07 9.66
N ALA A 144 2.00 -15.34 9.39
CA ALA A 144 2.73 -16.49 9.92
C ALA A 144 4.21 -16.49 9.52
N GLY A 145 4.52 -16.16 8.26
CA GLY A 145 5.90 -16.03 7.80
C GLY A 145 6.66 -14.93 8.55
N MET A 146 6.04 -13.75 8.72
CA MET A 146 6.60 -12.65 9.49
C MET A 146 6.89 -13.06 10.94
N LEU A 147 5.94 -13.71 11.62
CA LEU A 147 6.13 -14.19 12.99
C LEU A 147 7.28 -15.19 13.10
N ALA A 148 7.40 -16.12 12.14
CA ALA A 148 8.49 -17.08 12.10
C ALA A 148 9.86 -16.40 11.96
N ALA A 149 9.98 -15.38 11.11
CA ALA A 149 11.21 -14.59 10.96
C ALA A 149 11.55 -13.79 12.24
N LEU A 150 10.53 -13.41 13.02
CA LEU A 150 10.70 -12.74 14.31
C LEU A 150 10.92 -13.70 15.49
N GLY A 151 11.02 -15.02 15.25
CA GLY A 151 11.33 -16.01 16.29
C GLY A 151 10.13 -16.70 16.93
N ALA A 152 8.92 -16.51 16.40
CA ALA A 152 7.71 -17.24 16.79
C ALA A 152 7.21 -18.11 15.64
N VAL A 153 7.67 -19.36 15.60
CA VAL A 153 7.45 -20.26 14.47
C VAL A 153 6.11 -20.99 14.63
N PRO A 154 5.19 -20.92 13.65
CA PRO A 154 4.00 -21.78 13.64
C PRO A 154 4.39 -23.26 13.55
N VAL A 155 3.90 -24.07 14.48
CA VAL A 155 4.17 -25.51 14.53
C VAL A 155 2.88 -26.32 14.57
N ASP A 156 2.95 -27.57 14.14
CA ASP A 156 1.86 -28.54 14.28
C ASP A 156 1.76 -29.14 15.70
N ASP A 157 0.81 -30.06 15.90
CA ASP A 157 0.59 -30.76 17.17
C ASP A 157 1.83 -31.55 17.62
N GLY A 158 2.66 -32.01 16.69
CA GLY A 158 3.91 -32.70 16.95
C GLY A 158 5.08 -31.77 17.29
N GLY A 159 4.90 -30.46 17.13
CA GLY A 159 5.95 -29.47 17.27
C GLY A 159 6.85 -29.33 16.04
N ALA A 160 6.47 -29.89 14.90
CA ALA A 160 7.21 -29.68 13.66
C ALA A 160 6.87 -28.30 13.07
N PRO A 161 7.86 -27.52 12.57
CA PRO A 161 7.61 -26.28 11.87
C PRO A 161 6.69 -26.48 10.67
N LEU A 162 5.72 -25.58 10.52
CA LEU A 162 4.90 -25.54 9.32
C LEU A 162 5.68 -24.97 8.13
N GLU A 163 5.30 -25.41 6.94
CA GLU A 163 5.74 -24.79 5.69
C GLU A 163 5.17 -23.37 5.57
N ASP A 164 5.82 -22.55 4.76
CA ASP A 164 5.36 -21.22 4.43
C ASP A 164 4.02 -21.24 3.65
N GLY A 165 3.24 -20.17 3.83
CA GLY A 165 1.95 -19.97 3.15
C GLY A 165 0.72 -20.23 4.02
N GLY A 166 -0.42 -19.70 3.57
CA GLY A 166 -1.67 -19.75 4.32
C GLY A 166 -2.30 -21.14 4.44
N ALA A 167 -2.15 -21.99 3.42
CA ALA A 167 -2.78 -23.31 3.43
C ALA A 167 -2.23 -24.24 4.52
N ALA A 168 -0.95 -24.08 4.90
CA ALA A 168 -0.34 -24.88 5.96
C ALA A 168 -0.96 -24.62 7.34
N LEU A 169 -1.57 -23.44 7.54
CA LEU A 169 -2.07 -22.99 8.84
C LEU A 169 -3.27 -23.78 9.35
N VAL A 170 -3.95 -24.55 8.50
CA VAL A 170 -4.98 -25.50 8.94
C VAL A 170 -4.45 -26.52 9.95
N ARG A 171 -3.13 -26.77 9.95
CA ARG A 171 -2.44 -27.67 10.88
C ARG A 171 -1.79 -26.96 12.07
N CYS A 172 -1.94 -25.63 12.18
CA CYS A 172 -1.25 -24.87 13.23
C CYS A 172 -1.86 -25.14 14.60
N ALA A 173 -1.02 -25.62 15.52
CA ALA A 173 -1.41 -25.91 16.89
C ALA A 173 -1.02 -24.77 17.85
N ARG A 174 0.16 -24.19 17.66
CA ARG A 174 0.70 -23.09 18.47
C ARG A 174 1.83 -22.36 17.75
N LEU A 175 2.29 -21.26 18.34
CA LEU A 175 3.59 -20.67 18.04
C LEU A 175 4.64 -21.28 18.97
N ASP A 176 5.77 -21.71 18.42
CA ASP A 176 6.96 -22.09 19.16
C ASP A 176 7.93 -20.91 19.23
N GLY A 177 8.36 -20.56 20.43
CA GLY A 177 9.14 -19.35 20.70
C GLY A 177 8.30 -18.11 20.97
N THR A 178 8.98 -16.97 21.08
CA THR A 178 8.37 -15.65 21.35
C THR A 178 8.90 -14.64 20.34
N PRO A 179 8.05 -13.80 19.76
CA PRO A 179 8.49 -12.75 18.85
C PRO A 179 9.49 -11.82 19.53
N VAL A 180 10.63 -11.57 18.90
CA VAL A 180 11.69 -10.70 19.42
C VAL A 180 11.49 -9.28 18.89
N LEU A 181 11.00 -8.38 19.75
CA LEU A 181 10.74 -6.97 19.40
C LEU A 181 11.56 -5.97 20.21
N ASP A 182 12.27 -6.41 21.26
CA ASP A 182 13.16 -5.57 22.08
C ASP A 182 12.58 -4.22 22.55
N GLY A 183 11.27 -4.19 22.81
CA GLY A 183 10.55 -2.99 23.28
C GLY A 183 10.13 -2.01 22.18
N VAL A 184 10.33 -2.36 20.91
CA VAL A 184 9.89 -1.58 19.75
C VAL A 184 8.37 -1.42 19.74
N THR A 185 7.92 -0.19 19.48
CA THR A 185 6.50 0.11 19.24
C THR A 185 6.15 -0.18 17.78
N LEU A 186 5.15 -1.03 17.55
CA LEU A 186 4.68 -1.36 16.21
C LEU A 186 3.45 -0.55 15.81
N VAL A 187 3.35 -0.22 14.53
CA VAL A 187 2.18 0.39 13.91
C VAL A 187 1.86 -0.32 12.61
N ALA A 188 0.60 -0.69 12.43
CA ALA A 188 0.08 -1.13 11.15
C ALA A 188 -0.52 0.08 10.41
N ALA A 189 0.11 0.50 9.32
CA ALA A 189 -0.44 1.51 8.42
C ALA A 189 -1.35 0.81 7.39
N ALA A 190 -2.67 0.93 7.59
CA ALA A 190 -3.67 0.22 6.81
C ALA A 190 -4.93 1.07 6.59
N ASP A 191 -5.43 1.07 5.35
CA ASP A 191 -6.63 1.83 4.94
C ASP A 191 -7.90 0.97 4.84
N VAL A 192 -7.85 -0.27 5.34
CA VAL A 192 -8.97 -1.22 5.29
C VAL A 192 -9.40 -1.65 6.69
N ASP A 193 -10.71 -1.68 6.91
CA ASP A 193 -11.32 -2.11 8.19
C ASP A 193 -11.66 -3.60 8.23
N ASN A 194 -11.31 -4.36 7.19
CA ASN A 194 -11.65 -5.77 7.06
C ASN A 194 -11.15 -6.61 8.26
N PRO A 195 -12.01 -7.45 8.88
CA PRO A 195 -11.58 -8.41 9.90
C PRO A 195 -10.74 -9.52 9.24
N LEU A 196 -10.19 -10.42 10.05
CA LEU A 196 -9.41 -11.54 9.54
C LEU A 196 -10.27 -12.52 8.71
N LEU A 197 -11.50 -12.81 9.17
CA LEU A 197 -12.30 -13.96 8.73
C LEU A 197 -13.65 -13.59 8.10
N GLY A 198 -14.22 -14.55 7.36
CA GLY A 198 -15.60 -14.54 6.89
C GLY A 198 -15.81 -13.74 5.60
N ARG A 199 -17.06 -13.39 5.30
CA ARG A 199 -17.45 -12.75 4.02
C ARG A 199 -16.76 -11.42 3.72
N HIS A 200 -16.28 -10.74 4.76
CA HIS A 200 -15.53 -9.49 4.68
C HIS A 200 -14.07 -9.69 5.11
N GLY A 201 -13.63 -10.94 5.29
CA GLY A 201 -12.31 -11.30 5.76
C GLY A 201 -11.23 -11.23 4.68
N ALA A 202 -9.99 -11.51 5.10
CA ALA A 202 -8.81 -11.40 4.25
C ALA A 202 -8.91 -12.24 2.97
N ALA A 203 -9.23 -13.53 3.12
CA ALA A 203 -9.31 -14.47 2.01
C ALA A 203 -10.46 -14.13 1.05
N ALA A 204 -11.66 -13.85 1.59
CA ALA A 204 -12.85 -13.58 0.77
C ALA A 204 -12.73 -12.29 -0.07
N VAL A 205 -12.16 -11.22 0.51
CA VAL A 205 -12.11 -9.91 -0.14
C VAL A 205 -10.87 -9.76 -1.02
N PHE A 206 -9.71 -10.21 -0.55
CA PHE A 206 -8.43 -9.95 -1.21
C PHE A 206 -7.77 -11.20 -1.81
N GLY A 207 -8.26 -12.40 -1.51
CA GLY A 207 -7.76 -13.65 -2.12
C GLY A 207 -7.89 -13.67 -3.65
N PRO A 208 -9.04 -13.29 -4.25
CA PRO A 208 -9.23 -13.39 -5.70
C PRO A 208 -8.20 -12.63 -6.53
N GLN A 209 -7.81 -11.42 -6.11
CA GLN A 209 -6.78 -10.64 -6.81
C GLN A 209 -5.35 -11.23 -6.69
N LYS A 210 -5.14 -12.12 -5.71
CA LYS A 210 -3.90 -12.87 -5.45
C LYS A 210 -3.87 -14.22 -6.18
N GLY A 211 -4.95 -14.59 -6.88
CA GLY A 211 -5.06 -15.84 -7.62
C GLY A 211 -5.92 -16.92 -6.95
N ALA A 212 -6.52 -16.64 -5.79
CA ALA A 212 -7.39 -17.61 -5.12
C ALA A 212 -8.72 -17.77 -5.88
N ASP A 213 -9.03 -19.01 -6.27
CA ASP A 213 -10.37 -19.39 -6.69
C ASP A 213 -11.29 -19.61 -5.48
N ALA A 214 -12.55 -19.99 -5.72
CA ALA A 214 -13.53 -20.18 -4.65
C ALA A 214 -13.08 -21.25 -3.62
N ASP A 215 -12.42 -22.31 -4.07
CA ASP A 215 -11.93 -23.38 -3.21
C ASP A 215 -10.74 -22.90 -2.38
N ALA A 216 -9.77 -22.22 -3.01
CA ALA A 216 -8.64 -21.61 -2.31
C ALA A 216 -9.09 -20.57 -1.28
N VAL A 217 -10.11 -19.76 -1.60
CA VAL A 217 -10.69 -18.80 -0.65
C VAL A 217 -11.26 -19.53 0.57
N ALA A 218 -12.02 -20.61 0.38
CA ALA A 218 -12.61 -21.37 1.49
C ALA A 218 -11.54 -22.06 2.34
N GLU A 219 -10.52 -22.65 1.72
CA GLU A 219 -9.39 -23.27 2.40
C GLU A 219 -8.60 -22.24 3.22
N LEU A 220 -8.26 -21.09 2.63
CA LEU A 220 -7.52 -20.03 3.29
C LEU A 220 -8.32 -19.42 4.45
N ASP A 221 -9.63 -19.17 4.30
CA ASP A 221 -10.47 -18.66 5.39
C ASP A 221 -10.52 -19.66 6.57
N GLY A 222 -10.64 -20.96 6.27
CA GLY A 222 -10.59 -22.02 7.29
C GLY A 222 -9.23 -22.10 8.00
N ALA A 223 -8.14 -22.02 7.24
CA ALA A 223 -6.78 -22.03 7.78
C ALA A 223 -6.49 -20.78 8.64
N LEU A 224 -6.96 -19.60 8.21
CA LEU A 224 -6.89 -18.37 8.99
C LEU A 224 -7.75 -18.43 10.25
N ALA A 225 -8.87 -19.17 10.25
CA ALA A 225 -9.69 -19.34 11.46
C ALA A 225 -8.94 -20.14 12.55
N VAL A 226 -8.21 -21.18 12.14
CA VAL A 226 -7.30 -21.93 13.03
C VAL A 226 -6.21 -20.99 13.54
N PHE A 227 -5.53 -20.28 12.64
CA PHE A 227 -4.44 -19.40 13.03
C PHE A 227 -4.89 -18.22 13.90
N GLY A 228 -6.07 -17.66 13.65
CA GLY A 228 -6.68 -16.62 14.47
C GLY A 228 -6.91 -17.07 15.92
N THR A 229 -7.20 -18.36 16.13
CA THR A 229 -7.29 -18.94 17.49
C THR A 229 -5.91 -19.01 18.15
N VAL A 230 -4.86 -19.32 17.39
CA VAL A 230 -3.47 -19.30 17.89
C VAL A 230 -3.04 -17.87 18.25
N LEU A 231 -3.31 -16.89 17.37
CA LEU A 231 -3.04 -15.47 17.62
C LEU A 231 -3.82 -14.92 18.82
N ALA A 232 -5.01 -15.44 19.10
CA ALA A 232 -5.79 -15.08 20.28
C ALA A 232 -5.07 -15.41 21.60
N GLY A 233 -4.10 -16.32 21.59
CA GLY A 233 -3.21 -16.59 22.71
C GLY A 233 -2.24 -15.45 23.03
N LEU A 234 -1.93 -14.59 22.05
CA LEU A 234 -1.14 -13.36 22.24
C LEU A 234 -2.07 -12.17 22.55
N ARG A 235 -3.17 -12.03 21.80
CA ARG A 235 -4.15 -10.96 21.97
C ARG A 235 -5.57 -11.48 21.73
N PRO A 236 -6.38 -11.64 22.79
CA PRO A 236 -7.76 -12.10 22.65
C PRO A 236 -8.58 -11.21 21.71
N GLY A 237 -9.31 -11.82 20.78
CA GLY A 237 -10.22 -11.11 19.87
C GLY A 237 -9.57 -10.46 18.65
N VAL A 238 -8.26 -10.64 18.43
CA VAL A 238 -7.52 -9.99 17.34
C VAL A 238 -8.09 -10.26 15.94
N ALA A 239 -8.73 -11.41 15.72
CA ALA A 239 -9.34 -11.77 14.43
C ALA A 239 -10.52 -10.84 14.04
N ASP A 240 -11.19 -10.24 15.02
CA ASP A 240 -12.35 -9.36 14.81
C ASP A 240 -11.97 -7.87 14.79
N GLU A 241 -10.71 -7.54 15.09
CA GLU A 241 -10.25 -6.16 15.12
C GLU A 241 -10.21 -5.54 13.72
N ARG A 242 -10.36 -4.20 13.68
CA ARG A 242 -10.22 -3.44 12.43
C ARG A 242 -8.81 -3.64 11.88
N ALA A 243 -8.72 -3.74 10.55
CA ALA A 243 -7.49 -4.03 9.81
C ALA A 243 -6.84 -5.39 10.10
N ALA A 244 -7.47 -6.28 10.89
CA ALA A 244 -6.93 -7.62 11.11
C ALA A 244 -6.76 -8.41 9.80
N GLY A 245 -7.64 -8.20 8.82
CA GLY A 245 -7.53 -8.80 7.48
C GLY A 245 -6.59 -8.09 6.51
N ALA A 246 -6.01 -6.95 6.89
CA ALA A 246 -5.09 -6.21 6.04
C ALA A 246 -3.88 -7.06 5.65
N ALA A 247 -3.41 -6.88 4.42
CA ALA A 247 -2.31 -7.65 3.82
C ALA A 247 -2.43 -9.18 4.02
N GLY A 248 -3.63 -9.76 3.91
CA GLY A 248 -3.80 -11.21 4.02
C GLY A 248 -3.70 -11.75 5.45
N GLY A 249 -3.92 -10.90 6.45
CA GLY A 249 -3.85 -11.25 7.87
C GLY A 249 -2.54 -10.84 8.56
N LEU A 250 -1.59 -10.24 7.84
CA LEU A 250 -0.43 -9.55 8.42
C LEU A 250 -0.86 -8.52 9.47
N GLY A 251 -1.97 -7.81 9.24
CA GLY A 251 -2.56 -6.90 10.22
C GLY A 251 -2.91 -7.60 11.54
N ALA A 252 -3.53 -8.78 11.50
CA ALA A 252 -3.83 -9.56 12.70
C ALA A 252 -2.56 -9.98 13.46
N ALA A 253 -1.51 -10.40 12.75
CA ALA A 253 -0.23 -10.71 13.40
C ALA A 253 0.39 -9.49 14.08
N LEU A 254 0.46 -8.33 13.40
CA LEU A 254 0.98 -7.10 13.99
C LEU A 254 0.14 -6.65 15.20
N LEU A 255 -1.18 -6.69 15.11
CA LEU A 255 -2.08 -6.41 16.23
C LEU A 255 -1.84 -7.36 17.41
N ALA A 256 -1.63 -8.64 17.13
CA ALA A 256 -1.32 -9.65 18.15
C ALA A 256 0.01 -9.38 18.85
N LEU A 257 0.96 -8.73 18.15
CA LEU A 257 2.21 -8.21 18.71
C LEU A 257 2.06 -6.87 19.46
N GLY A 258 0.84 -6.34 19.56
CA GLY A 258 0.55 -5.09 20.26
C GLY A 258 0.61 -3.84 19.37
N ALA A 259 0.65 -3.99 18.04
CA ALA A 259 0.61 -2.85 17.15
C ALA A 259 -0.69 -2.04 17.32
N THR A 260 -0.59 -0.72 17.08
CA THR A 260 -1.75 0.14 16.85
C THR A 260 -2.02 0.26 15.35
N VAL A 261 -3.27 0.55 14.97
CA VAL A 261 -3.62 0.79 13.56
C VAL A 261 -3.71 2.29 13.33
N GLU A 262 -3.04 2.75 12.29
CA GLU A 262 -3.15 4.12 11.78
C GLU A 262 -3.56 4.06 10.30
N PRO A 263 -4.43 4.96 9.82
CA PRO A 263 -4.75 5.03 8.40
C PRO A 263 -3.48 5.33 7.59
N GLY A 264 -3.17 4.53 6.57
CA GLY A 264 -1.98 4.68 5.74
C GLY A 264 -2.00 6.01 4.99
N ALA A 265 -3.07 6.28 4.24
CA ALA A 265 -3.27 7.56 3.55
C ALA A 265 -3.32 8.74 4.53
N GLY A 266 -3.88 8.56 5.73
CA GLY A 266 -3.91 9.59 6.77
C GLY A 266 -2.52 9.92 7.32
N LEU A 267 -1.70 8.90 7.57
CA LEU A 267 -0.32 9.04 8.00
C LEU A 267 0.49 9.77 6.93
N VAL A 268 0.43 9.33 5.67
CA VAL A 268 1.13 10.01 4.56
C VAL A 268 0.67 11.45 4.44
N ARG A 269 -0.64 11.72 4.41
CA ARG A 269 -1.19 13.09 4.36
C ARG A 269 -0.64 13.99 5.47
N SER A 270 -0.52 13.45 6.70
CA SER A 270 0.02 14.21 7.83
C SER A 270 1.52 14.49 7.68
N LEU A 271 2.28 13.51 7.19
CA LEU A 271 3.74 13.60 7.05
C LEU A 271 4.15 14.44 5.84
N THR A 272 3.37 14.41 4.76
CA THR A 272 3.63 15.20 3.53
C THR A 272 3.21 16.65 3.64
N GLY A 273 2.51 17.03 4.70
CA GLY A 273 2.01 18.39 4.87
C GLY A 273 0.92 18.77 3.86
N LEU A 274 0.29 17.79 3.22
CA LEU A 274 -0.71 18.00 2.17
C LEU A 274 -1.82 18.97 2.61
N ASP A 275 -2.24 18.91 3.87
CA ASP A 275 -3.29 19.81 4.38
C ASP A 275 -2.90 21.27 4.39
N ALA A 276 -1.66 21.57 4.78
CA ALA A 276 -1.15 22.93 4.79
C ALA A 276 -1.01 23.47 3.36
N GLU A 277 -0.61 22.61 2.42
CA GLU A 277 -0.51 22.97 1.00
C GLU A 277 -1.92 23.19 0.41
N LEU A 278 -2.89 22.32 0.73
CA LEU A 278 -4.28 22.47 0.29
C LEU A 278 -4.95 23.73 0.88
N ASP A 279 -4.61 24.14 2.10
CA ASP A 279 -5.13 25.39 2.70
C ASP A 279 -4.71 26.64 1.90
N ALA A 280 -3.54 26.60 1.25
CA ALA A 280 -3.05 27.67 0.39
C ALA A 280 -3.45 27.50 -1.10
N ALA A 281 -4.01 26.35 -1.47
CA ALA A 281 -4.27 25.98 -2.86
C ALA A 281 -5.46 26.70 -3.46
N GLN A 282 -5.33 26.97 -4.76
CA GLN A 282 -6.41 27.40 -5.63
C GLN A 282 -6.82 26.30 -6.60
N LEU A 283 -5.99 25.26 -6.74
CA LEU A 283 -6.25 24.06 -7.52
C LEU A 283 -5.46 22.89 -6.94
N ALA A 284 -6.11 21.74 -6.81
CA ALA A 284 -5.47 20.46 -6.55
C ALA A 284 -5.41 19.63 -7.83
N VAL A 285 -4.26 19.02 -8.09
CA VAL A 285 -4.03 18.08 -9.19
C VAL A 285 -3.57 16.77 -8.57
N THR A 286 -4.26 15.68 -8.83
CA THR A 286 -3.85 14.33 -8.39
C THR A 286 -3.78 13.40 -9.60
N GLY A 287 -3.38 12.16 -9.39
CA GLY A 287 -3.23 11.19 -10.47
C GLY A 287 -2.98 9.79 -9.97
N GLU A 288 -3.27 8.82 -10.83
CA GLU A 288 -3.01 7.39 -10.62
C GLU A 288 -2.98 6.68 -11.99
N GLY A 289 -2.53 5.42 -12.02
CA GLY A 289 -2.47 4.65 -13.26
C GLY A 289 -3.83 4.44 -13.94
N SER A 290 -4.87 4.11 -13.18
CA SER A 290 -6.23 3.86 -13.67
C SER A 290 -7.26 4.49 -12.75
N PHE A 291 -7.94 5.53 -13.21
CA PHE A 291 -9.04 6.13 -12.47
C PHE A 291 -10.36 5.42 -12.82
N ASP A 292 -10.73 4.46 -11.97
CA ASP A 292 -11.86 3.55 -12.16
C ASP A 292 -12.79 3.45 -10.94
N TRP A 293 -13.78 2.56 -11.01
CA TRP A 293 -14.75 2.35 -9.92
C TRP A 293 -14.14 1.88 -8.61
N GLN A 294 -12.96 1.24 -8.62
CA GLN A 294 -12.25 0.88 -7.41
C GLN A 294 -11.61 2.11 -6.80
N SER A 295 -11.09 3.02 -7.63
CA SER A 295 -10.52 4.28 -7.16
C SER A 295 -11.52 5.17 -6.43
N LEU A 296 -12.78 5.16 -6.87
CA LEU A 296 -13.89 5.86 -6.21
C LEU A 296 -14.26 5.31 -4.81
N ARG A 297 -13.73 4.15 -4.39
CA ARG A 297 -14.08 3.49 -3.13
C ARG A 297 -13.08 3.76 -2.00
N GLY A 298 -12.51 4.96 -1.95
CA GLY A 298 -11.62 5.38 -0.86
C GLY A 298 -10.14 5.24 -1.16
N LYS A 299 -9.73 5.25 -2.44
CA LYS A 299 -8.31 5.35 -2.79
C LYS A 299 -7.79 6.78 -2.61
N LEU A 300 -6.49 6.93 -2.73
CA LEU A 300 -5.74 8.16 -2.59
C LEU A 300 -6.33 9.36 -3.35
N VAL A 301 -6.75 9.16 -4.61
CA VAL A 301 -7.39 10.21 -5.43
C VAL A 301 -8.64 10.79 -4.74
N THR A 302 -9.48 9.95 -4.14
CA THR A 302 -10.67 10.42 -3.43
C THR A 302 -10.33 11.14 -2.13
N THR A 303 -9.22 10.79 -1.48
CA THR A 303 -8.73 11.48 -0.28
C THR A 303 -8.25 12.89 -0.62
N VAL A 304 -7.50 13.05 -1.72
CA VAL A 304 -7.09 14.38 -2.20
C VAL A 304 -8.29 15.21 -2.62
N ALA A 305 -9.22 14.63 -3.39
CA ALA A 305 -10.43 15.32 -3.85
C ALA A 305 -11.33 15.74 -2.69
N ALA A 306 -11.51 14.89 -1.67
CA ALA A 306 -12.26 15.24 -0.46
C ALA A 306 -11.58 16.38 0.31
N GLY A 307 -10.27 16.30 0.55
CA GLY A 307 -9.51 17.34 1.25
C GLY A 307 -9.56 18.70 0.53
N ALA A 308 -9.51 18.69 -0.81
CA ALA A 308 -9.68 19.90 -1.63
C ALA A 308 -11.11 20.44 -1.56
N ALA A 309 -12.13 19.57 -1.66
CA ALA A 309 -13.54 19.95 -1.61
C ALA A 309 -13.93 20.59 -0.27
N GLU A 310 -13.39 20.10 0.86
CA GLU A 310 -13.56 20.70 2.19
C GLU A 310 -13.12 22.17 2.25
N ARG A 311 -12.18 22.56 1.40
CA ARG A 311 -11.62 23.92 1.29
C ARG A 311 -12.21 24.73 0.14
N GLY A 312 -13.15 24.16 -0.62
CA GLY A 312 -13.69 24.78 -1.83
C GLY A 312 -12.68 24.86 -2.98
N VAL A 313 -11.61 24.05 -2.93
CA VAL A 313 -10.57 23.99 -3.97
C VAL A 313 -10.99 22.96 -5.03
N PRO A 314 -11.00 23.31 -6.33
CA PRO A 314 -11.26 22.34 -7.39
C PRO A 314 -10.15 21.29 -7.44
N CYS A 315 -10.53 20.02 -7.68
CA CYS A 315 -9.59 18.92 -7.85
C CYS A 315 -9.65 18.36 -9.28
N VAL A 316 -8.49 18.21 -9.92
CA VAL A 316 -8.33 17.64 -11.26
C VAL A 316 -7.51 16.35 -11.18
N VAL A 317 -7.94 15.33 -11.91
CA VAL A 317 -7.23 14.03 -11.98
C VAL A 317 -6.51 13.90 -13.33
N LEU A 318 -5.21 13.62 -13.30
CA LEU A 318 -4.45 13.16 -14.46
C LEU A 318 -4.18 11.67 -14.28
N ALA A 319 -4.77 10.81 -15.11
CA ALA A 319 -4.64 9.37 -14.95
C ALA A 319 -4.06 8.73 -16.22
N GLY A 320 -3.43 7.56 -16.08
CA GLY A 320 -3.03 6.77 -17.25
C GLY A 320 -4.26 6.43 -18.11
N GLN A 321 -5.34 5.99 -17.45
CA GLN A 321 -6.65 5.75 -18.03
C GLN A 321 -7.77 6.29 -17.15
N VAL A 322 -8.89 6.71 -17.75
CA VAL A 322 -10.11 7.13 -17.05
C VAL A 322 -11.27 6.30 -17.53
N SER A 323 -11.96 5.60 -16.63
CA SER A 323 -13.12 4.76 -16.94
C SER A 323 -14.41 5.17 -16.20
N VAL A 324 -14.35 6.28 -15.45
CA VAL A 324 -15.48 6.84 -14.69
C VAL A 324 -16.19 7.96 -15.45
N GLY A 325 -17.50 8.04 -15.27
CA GLY A 325 -18.32 9.08 -15.89
C GLY A 325 -18.30 10.39 -15.11
N ARG A 326 -18.77 11.48 -15.76
CA ARG A 326 -18.81 12.84 -15.15
C ARG A 326 -19.59 12.92 -13.84
N ARG A 327 -20.69 12.17 -13.73
CA ARG A 327 -21.54 12.19 -12.54
C ARG A 327 -20.83 11.53 -11.36
N GLU A 328 -20.16 10.41 -11.63
CA GLU A 328 -19.36 9.67 -10.66
C GLU A 328 -18.20 10.51 -10.14
N MET A 329 -17.46 11.19 -11.05
CA MET A 329 -16.37 12.09 -10.68
C MET A 329 -16.85 13.25 -9.80
N GLY A 330 -17.92 13.93 -10.20
CA GLY A 330 -18.48 15.03 -9.43
C GLY A 330 -18.93 14.61 -8.02
N ALA A 331 -19.49 13.40 -7.88
CA ALA A 331 -19.86 12.84 -6.57
C ALA A 331 -18.65 12.57 -5.66
N ALA A 332 -17.47 12.35 -6.23
CA ALA A 332 -16.21 12.16 -5.52
C ALA A 332 -15.43 13.46 -5.29
N GLY A 333 -15.99 14.62 -5.64
CA GLY A 333 -15.30 15.92 -5.49
C GLY A 333 -14.28 16.21 -6.60
N VAL A 334 -14.27 15.43 -7.69
CA VAL A 334 -13.39 15.63 -8.84
C VAL A 334 -14.07 16.53 -9.88
N ALA A 335 -13.46 17.69 -10.16
CA ALA A 335 -13.97 18.67 -11.10
C ALA A 335 -13.76 18.26 -12.57
N ALA A 336 -12.63 17.62 -12.87
CA ALA A 336 -12.34 17.02 -14.17
C ALA A 336 -11.30 15.91 -14.07
N ALA A 337 -11.31 14.99 -15.03
CA ALA A 337 -10.24 14.01 -15.21
C ALA A 337 -9.79 13.97 -16.67
N TYR A 338 -8.50 13.70 -16.88
CA TYR A 338 -7.85 13.61 -18.18
C TYR A 338 -7.01 12.34 -18.24
N ALA A 339 -7.14 11.57 -19.32
CA ALA A 339 -6.39 10.33 -19.52
C ALA A 339 -5.17 10.55 -20.43
N VAL A 340 -4.01 10.04 -20.03
CA VAL A 340 -2.80 10.02 -20.87
C VAL A 340 -3.05 9.17 -22.12
N ALA A 341 -3.75 8.04 -21.98
CA ALA A 341 -4.10 7.16 -23.09
C ALA A 341 -4.96 7.85 -24.17
N ASP A 342 -5.82 8.80 -23.78
CA ASP A 342 -6.64 9.56 -24.74
C ASP A 342 -5.83 10.63 -25.48
N ALA A 343 -4.81 11.18 -24.83
CA ALA A 343 -3.97 12.25 -25.38
C ALA A 343 -2.84 11.72 -26.29
N ALA A 344 -2.15 10.67 -25.85
CA ALA A 344 -0.94 10.14 -26.51
C ALA A 344 -1.12 8.74 -27.12
N GLY A 345 -2.17 8.01 -26.75
CA GLY A 345 -2.31 6.59 -27.06
C GLY A 345 -1.55 5.69 -26.09
N LEU A 346 -2.03 4.46 -25.92
CA LEU A 346 -1.49 3.50 -24.94
C LEU A 346 -0.02 3.15 -25.20
N GLU A 347 0.34 2.89 -26.47
CA GLU A 347 1.71 2.50 -26.84
C GLU A 347 2.74 3.59 -26.50
N ALA A 348 2.45 4.85 -26.83
CA ALA A 348 3.31 5.97 -26.50
C ALA A 348 3.38 6.19 -24.99
N SER A 349 2.26 6.05 -24.27
CA SER A 349 2.23 6.20 -22.80
C SER A 349 3.08 5.15 -22.08
N MET A 350 3.20 3.95 -22.64
CA MET A 350 4.05 2.90 -22.07
C MET A 350 5.52 3.07 -22.46
N ALA A 351 5.80 3.67 -23.63
CA ALA A 351 7.16 3.92 -24.12
C ALA A 351 7.84 5.10 -23.42
N ASP A 352 7.09 6.17 -23.12
CA ASP A 352 7.57 7.34 -22.37
C ASP A 352 6.50 7.82 -21.36
N PRO A 353 6.35 7.12 -20.23
CA PRO A 353 5.32 7.44 -19.24
C PRO A 353 5.49 8.86 -18.67
N ALA A 354 6.71 9.26 -18.33
CA ALA A 354 6.99 10.57 -17.75
C ALA A 354 6.76 11.70 -18.76
N GLY A 355 7.25 11.57 -20.00
CA GLY A 355 7.10 12.59 -21.02
C GLY A 355 5.64 12.78 -21.45
N THR A 356 4.88 11.69 -21.63
CA THR A 356 3.47 11.78 -22.00
C THR A 356 2.59 12.34 -20.88
N LEU A 357 2.85 11.97 -19.62
CA LEU A 357 2.18 12.58 -18.46
C LEU A 357 2.51 14.07 -18.34
N SER A 358 3.78 14.43 -18.55
CA SER A 358 4.22 15.83 -18.54
C SER A 358 3.56 16.66 -19.64
N ALA A 359 3.44 16.11 -20.85
CA ALA A 359 2.75 16.77 -21.96
C ALA A 359 1.25 16.98 -21.67
N LEU A 360 0.58 15.98 -21.08
CA LEU A 360 -0.81 16.12 -20.65
C LEU A 360 -0.97 17.22 -19.59
N ALA A 361 -0.07 17.29 -18.61
CA ALA A 361 -0.10 18.30 -17.56
C ALA A 361 0.08 19.72 -18.13
N GLU A 362 0.92 19.90 -19.15
CA GLU A 362 1.11 21.17 -19.86
C GLU A 362 -0.18 21.65 -20.54
N ASP A 363 -0.87 20.77 -21.26
CA ASP A 363 -2.15 21.08 -21.92
C ASP A 363 -3.26 21.41 -20.91
N VAL A 364 -3.28 20.73 -19.77
CA VAL A 364 -4.26 20.93 -18.71
C VAL A 364 -4.00 22.24 -17.99
N ALA A 365 -2.74 22.57 -17.69
CA ALA A 365 -2.37 23.83 -17.05
C ALA A 365 -2.86 25.05 -17.84
N ALA A 366 -2.72 25.04 -19.17
CA ALA A 366 -3.21 26.12 -20.04
C ALA A 366 -4.75 26.33 -19.99
N ARG A 367 -5.51 25.33 -19.55
CA ARG A 367 -6.98 25.40 -19.40
C ARG A 367 -7.39 25.90 -18.02
N TRP A 368 -6.63 25.55 -16.98
CA TRP A 368 -6.99 25.76 -15.58
C TRP A 368 -6.31 26.96 -14.91
N SER A 369 -5.17 27.42 -15.40
CA SER A 369 -4.38 28.54 -14.83
C SER A 369 -4.98 29.95 -15.09
N ARG A 370 -6.29 30.05 -15.35
CA ARG A 370 -6.94 31.33 -15.70
C ARG A 370 -7.45 32.12 -14.51
#